data_AF-A0A7Y2VCM9-F1
#
_entry.id   AF-A0A7Y2VCM9-F1
#
_cell.length_a   1.000
_cell.length_b   1.000
_cell.length_c   1.000
_cell.angle_alpha   90.00
_cell.angle_beta   90.00
_cell.angle_gamma   90.00
#
_symmetry.space_group_name_H-M   'P 1'
#
loop_
_entity.id
_entity.type
_entity.pdbx_description
1 polymer ?
#
loop_
_entity_poly.entity_id
_entity_poly.type
_entity_poly.pdbx_seq_one_letter_code
_entity_poly.pdbx_strand_id
1 'polypeptide(L)'
;NQDHVSSAVHNGSSYGYNVENLGEQKIKEASDQFHIYTLDWSAEKIRFAVDGITHFEYDPSLKNADTWPYDADYYLILNIAIEPDVDPKFIESPMVVDYIRVYQ
;
A
#
# COMPACT_ATOMS: atom_id res chain seq x y z
N ASN A 1 4.78 -13.75 0.22
CA ASN A 1 6.15 -13.55 0.72
C ASN A 1 6.08 -13.00 2.12
N GLN A 2 6.50 -13.77 3.12
CA GLN A 2 6.61 -13.23 4.47
C GLN A 2 7.67 -12.12 4.49
N ASP A 3 7.48 -11.15 5.36
CA ASP A 3 8.38 -10.02 5.60
C ASP A 3 8.61 -9.06 4.43
N HIS A 4 7.79 -9.13 3.38
CA HIS A 4 7.87 -8.24 2.22
C HIS A 4 6.59 -7.42 2.09
N VAL A 5 6.73 -6.11 2.20
CA VAL A 5 5.63 -5.15 2.08
C VAL A 5 5.85 -4.30 0.85
N SER A 6 4.81 -4.19 0.03
CA SER A 6 4.81 -3.36 -1.18
C SER A 6 3.74 -2.27 -1.07
N SER A 7 4.01 -1.14 -1.71
CA SER A 7 3.02 -0.08 -1.94
C SER A 7 3.17 0.42 -3.35
N ALA A 8 2.03 0.73 -3.97
CA ALA A 8 1.97 1.22 -5.33
C ALA A 8 0.87 2.25 -5.47
N VAL A 9 1.01 3.12 -6.47
CA VAL A 9 -0.08 3.96 -6.95
C VAL A 9 -0.36 3.64 -8.41
N HIS A 10 -1.63 3.42 -8.73
CA HIS A 10 -2.06 3.06 -10.08
C HIS A 10 -2.77 4.25 -10.74
N ASN A 11 -2.30 4.67 -11.90
CA ASN A 11 -2.87 5.75 -12.70
C ASN A 11 -2.66 5.50 -14.21
N GLY A 12 -3.06 6.44 -15.07
CA GLY A 12 -2.94 6.30 -16.53
C GLY A 12 -1.50 6.07 -17.02
N SER A 13 -0.49 6.50 -16.27
CA SER A 13 0.92 6.29 -16.60
C SER A 13 1.52 4.98 -16.09
N SER A 14 0.86 4.31 -15.12
CA SER A 14 1.39 3.11 -14.46
C SER A 14 0.28 2.25 -13.89
N TYR A 15 -0.01 1.11 -14.53
CA TYR A 15 -1.19 0.28 -14.20
C TYR A 15 -1.07 -1.17 -14.69
N GLY A 16 -2.04 -2.00 -14.29
CA GLY A 16 -2.12 -3.40 -14.70
C GLY A 16 -0.90 -4.19 -14.23
N TYR A 17 -0.27 -4.91 -15.15
CA TYR A 17 0.94 -5.70 -14.87
C TYR A 17 2.25 -4.90 -15.02
N ASN A 18 2.20 -3.67 -15.55
CA ASN A 18 3.36 -2.80 -15.78
C ASN A 18 3.37 -1.63 -14.78
N VAL A 19 3.25 -1.96 -13.48
CA VAL A 19 3.37 -0.94 -12.44
C VAL A 19 4.85 -0.61 -12.25
N GLU A 20 5.16 0.67 -12.34
CA GLU A 20 6.48 1.27 -12.13
C GLU A 20 6.46 2.19 -10.90
N ASN A 21 5.30 2.77 -10.58
CA ASN A 21 5.07 3.60 -9.41
C ASN A 21 4.87 2.73 -8.16
N LEU A 22 5.91 2.00 -7.75
CA LEU A 22 5.89 1.14 -6.58
C LEU A 22 7.18 1.28 -5.75
N GLY A 23 7.07 0.93 -4.48
CA GLY A 23 8.23 0.76 -3.60
C GLY A 23 7.98 -0.37 -2.61
N GLU A 24 9.08 -0.95 -2.14
CA GLU A 24 9.06 -2.15 -1.32
C GLU A 24 9.98 -1.99 -0.13
N GLN A 25 9.64 -2.65 0.96
CA GLN A 25 10.54 -2.80 2.09
C GLN A 25 10.40 -4.15 2.77
N LYS A 26 11.47 -4.56 3.44
CA LYS A 26 11.44 -5.71 4.33
C LYS A 26 11.01 -5.30 5.72
N ILE A 27 9.93 -5.87 6.21
CA ILE A 27 9.43 -5.70 7.57
C ILE A 27 9.44 -7.06 8.23
N LYS A 28 10.34 -7.28 9.18
CA LYS A 28 10.40 -8.54 9.91
C LYS A 28 9.09 -8.74 10.67
N GLU A 29 8.57 -9.97 10.65
CA GLU A 29 7.35 -10.36 11.36
C GLU A 29 6.09 -9.62 10.86
N ALA A 30 6.07 -9.23 9.57
CA ALA A 30 4.98 -8.42 8.99
C ALA A 30 3.58 -9.03 9.16
N SER A 31 3.47 -10.37 9.24
CA SER A 31 2.21 -11.08 9.51
C SER A 31 2.05 -11.54 10.96
N ASP A 32 3.08 -11.37 11.80
CA ASP A 32 3.16 -11.98 13.14
C ASP A 32 3.11 -10.94 14.26
N GLN A 33 3.33 -9.65 13.95
CA GLN A 33 3.28 -8.53 14.88
C GLN A 33 2.43 -7.38 14.32
N PHE A 34 2.00 -6.47 15.21
CA PHE A 34 1.38 -5.22 14.78
C PHE A 34 2.42 -4.26 14.24
N HIS A 35 2.11 -3.66 13.09
CA HIS A 35 2.91 -2.60 12.47
C HIS A 35 2.03 -1.40 12.14
N ILE A 36 2.62 -0.20 12.17
CA ILE A 36 1.91 1.02 11.79
C ILE A 36 2.14 1.27 10.30
N TYR A 37 1.08 1.11 9.51
CA TYR A 37 1.06 1.46 8.10
C TYR A 37 0.55 2.89 7.95
N THR A 38 1.33 3.74 7.28
CA THR A 38 1.02 5.16 7.08
C THR A 38 0.93 5.49 5.60
N LEU A 39 -0.16 6.17 5.23
CA LEU A 39 -0.34 6.86 3.96
C LEU A 39 -0.44 8.36 4.25
N ASP A 40 0.62 9.11 3.94
CA ASP A 40 0.57 10.57 3.97
C ASP A 40 0.28 11.08 2.56
N TRP A 41 -0.87 11.73 2.40
CA TRP A 41 -1.35 12.20 1.11
C TRP A 41 -1.63 13.70 1.19
N SER A 42 -1.00 14.44 0.29
CA SER A 42 -1.15 15.88 0.11
C SER A 42 -1.42 16.19 -1.37
N ALA A 43 -1.69 17.46 -1.68
CA ALA A 43 -1.82 17.91 -3.07
C ALA A 43 -0.55 17.71 -3.91
N GLU A 44 0.62 17.61 -3.26
CA GLU A 44 1.91 17.50 -3.96
C GLU A 44 2.41 16.07 -4.10
N LYS A 45 2.20 15.25 -3.07
CA LYS A 45 2.79 13.91 -3.04
C LYS A 45 2.03 12.94 -2.15
N ILE A 46 2.23 11.66 -2.46
CA ILE A 46 1.76 10.52 -1.68
C ILE A 46 2.98 9.78 -1.14
N ARG A 47 3.03 9.55 0.16
CA ARG A 47 4.12 8.84 0.84
C ARG A 47 3.59 7.66 1.62
N PHE A 48 4.23 6.52 1.43
CA PHE A 48 3.95 5.29 2.17
C PHE A 48 5.09 5.01 3.14
N ALA A 49 4.73 4.61 4.35
CA ALA A 49 5.67 4.19 5.36
C ALA A 49 5.12 3.01 6.17
N VAL A 50 6.03 2.22 6.73
CA VAL A 50 5.72 1.23 7.76
C VAL A 50 6.63 1.50 8.95
N ASP A 51 6.06 1.55 10.15
CA ASP A 51 6.75 1.89 11.40
C ASP A 51 7.54 3.20 11.33
N GLY A 52 6.99 4.18 10.58
CA GLY A 52 7.58 5.50 10.37
C GLY A 52 8.72 5.54 9.36
N ILE A 53 9.11 4.41 8.76
CA ILE A 53 10.15 4.33 7.72
C ILE A 53 9.49 4.39 6.35
N THR A 54 9.79 5.44 5.60
CA THR A 54 9.31 5.62 4.22
C THR A 54 9.99 4.64 3.27
N HIS A 55 9.19 3.90 2.51
CA HIS A 55 9.66 2.98 1.47
C HIS A 55 9.20 3.37 0.07
N PHE A 56 8.22 4.26 -0.04
CA PHE A 56 7.74 4.74 -1.32
C PHE A 56 7.22 6.18 -1.21
N GLU A 57 7.63 7.02 -2.16
CA GLU A 57 7.10 8.38 -2.34
C GLU A 57 6.77 8.59 -3.81
N TYR A 58 5.54 9.00 -4.09
CA TYR A 58 5.07 9.36 -5.41
C TYR A 58 4.86 10.88 -5.49
N ASP A 59 5.74 11.54 -6.25
CA ASP A 59 5.73 12.97 -6.53
C ASP A 59 6.14 13.20 -7.99
N PRO A 60 5.22 12.99 -8.96
CA PRO A 60 5.54 13.17 -10.36
C PRO A 60 5.74 14.65 -10.66
N SER A 61 6.77 14.97 -11.45
CA SER A 61 7.07 16.35 -11.85
C SER A 61 5.97 16.98 -12.70
N LEU A 62 5.28 16.17 -13.51
CA LEU A 62 4.07 16.56 -14.24
C LEU A 62 2.87 15.98 -13.49
N LYS A 63 1.94 16.84 -13.07
CA LYS A 63 0.66 16.45 -12.45
C LYS A 63 -0.48 16.72 -13.44
N ASN A 64 -0.92 15.68 -14.13
CA ASN A 64 -2.05 15.71 -15.06
C ASN A 64 -2.98 14.50 -14.81
N ALA A 65 -4.02 14.30 -15.62
CA ALA A 65 -4.96 13.19 -15.43
C ALA A 65 -4.31 11.78 -15.47
N ASP A 66 -3.18 11.62 -16.18
CA ASP A 66 -2.49 10.33 -16.31
C ASP A 66 -1.53 10.05 -15.15
N THR A 67 -0.99 11.08 -14.53
CA THR A 67 0.03 10.96 -13.46
C THR A 67 -0.52 11.31 -12.08
N TRP A 68 -1.50 12.19 -11.97
CA TRP A 68 -2.05 12.67 -10.70
C TRP A 68 -3.58 12.74 -10.70
N PRO A 69 -4.28 11.59 -10.77
CA PRO A 69 -5.74 11.55 -10.60
C PRO A 69 -6.16 11.56 -9.11
N TYR A 70 -5.29 12.01 -8.20
CA TYR A 70 -5.48 11.91 -6.74
C TYR A 70 -5.92 13.24 -6.12
N ASP A 71 -6.87 13.91 -6.76
CA ASP A 71 -7.44 15.21 -6.35
C ASP A 71 -8.97 15.13 -6.12
N ALA A 72 -9.51 13.92 -6.03
CA ALA A 72 -10.90 13.63 -5.70
C ALA A 72 -11.03 12.96 -4.32
N ASP A 73 -12.27 12.73 -3.88
CA ASP A 73 -12.56 11.96 -2.67
C ASP A 73 -12.34 10.46 -2.90
N TYR A 74 -11.66 9.80 -1.96
CA TYR A 74 -11.39 8.36 -1.97
C TYR A 74 -11.90 7.68 -0.70
N TYR A 75 -12.14 6.38 -0.77
CA TYR A 75 -12.50 5.53 0.36
C TYR A 75 -11.40 4.52 0.65
N LEU A 76 -11.33 4.03 1.89
CA LEU A 76 -10.39 3.01 2.32
C LEU A 76 -10.98 1.61 2.11
N ILE A 77 -10.17 0.68 1.58
CA ILE A 77 -10.49 -0.74 1.47
C ILE A 77 -9.42 -1.54 2.22
N LEU A 78 -9.84 -2.57 2.95
CA LEU A 78 -8.97 -3.59 3.53
C LEU A 78 -9.52 -4.97 3.16
N ASN A 79 -8.67 -5.86 2.66
CA ASN A 79 -9.06 -7.21 2.29
C ASN A 79 -7.91 -8.19 2.48
N ILE A 80 -8.26 -9.48 2.60
CA ILE A 80 -7.34 -10.60 2.45
C ILE A 80 -7.72 -11.33 1.18
N ALA A 81 -6.77 -11.50 0.27
CA ALA A 81 -6.92 -12.32 -0.93
C ALA A 81 -6.23 -13.67 -0.71
N ILE A 82 -6.81 -14.74 -1.27
CA ILE A 82 -6.21 -16.08 -1.29
C ILE A 82 -5.92 -16.42 -2.74
N GLU A 83 -4.65 -16.65 -3.06
CA GLU A 83 -4.22 -17.08 -4.39
C GLU A 83 -4.52 -18.57 -4.62
N PRO A 84 -4.59 -19.04 -5.88
CA PRO A 84 -4.84 -20.44 -6.19
C PRO A 84 -3.79 -21.41 -5.62
N ASP A 85 -2.54 -20.95 -5.47
CA ASP A 85 -1.44 -21.74 -4.90
C ASP A 85 -1.26 -21.38 -3.42
N VAL A 86 -2.01 -22.07 -2.55
CA VAL A 86 -1.96 -21.93 -1.09
C VAL A 86 -1.58 -23.28 -0.47
N ASP A 87 -0.89 -23.26 0.68
CA ASP A 87 -0.59 -24.48 1.43
C ASP A 87 -1.89 -25.27 1.67
N PRO A 88 -2.00 -26.54 1.23
CA PRO A 88 -3.21 -27.33 1.38
C PRO A 88 -3.61 -27.59 2.84
N LYS A 89 -2.73 -27.29 3.81
CA LYS A 89 -3.01 -27.35 5.25
C LYS A 89 -3.53 -26.04 5.82
N PHE A 90 -3.51 -24.95 5.05
CA PHE A 90 -4.11 -23.68 5.47
C PHE A 90 -5.63 -23.86 5.62
N ILE A 91 -6.17 -23.39 6.75
CA ILE A 91 -7.61 -23.43 7.05
C ILE A 91 -8.13 -22.00 7.18
N GLU A 92 -7.51 -21.22 8.07
CA GLU A 92 -7.88 -19.83 8.35
C GLU A 92 -6.69 -19.04 8.92
N SER A 93 -6.76 -17.72 8.77
CA SER A 93 -5.91 -16.75 9.48
C SER A 93 -6.65 -15.42 9.59
N PRO A 94 -6.56 -14.70 10.72
CA PRO A 94 -7.22 -13.41 10.87
C PRO A 94 -6.38 -12.26 10.28
N MET A 95 -7.07 -11.26 9.70
CA MET A 95 -6.52 -9.91 9.57
C MET A 95 -6.95 -9.10 10.80
N VAL A 96 -6.00 -8.78 11.67
CA VAL A 96 -6.29 -8.05 12.92
C VAL A 96 -5.93 -6.58 12.75
N VAL A 97 -6.91 -5.70 12.96
CA VAL A 97 -6.75 -4.25 12.90
C VAL A 97 -7.09 -3.68 14.27
N ASP A 98 -6.10 -3.11 14.95
CA ASP A 98 -6.30 -2.47 16.26
C ASP A 98 -7.00 -1.11 16.11
N TYR A 99 -6.53 -0.29 15.18
CA TYR A 99 -7.15 1.01 14.88
C TYR A 99 -6.90 1.49 13.45
N ILE A 100 -7.73 2.44 13.04
CA ILE A 100 -7.54 3.28 11.87
C ILE A 100 -7.69 4.73 12.33
N ARG A 101 -6.78 5.61 11.92
CA ARG A 101 -6.86 7.05 12.18
C ARG A 101 -6.73 7.79 10.86
N VAL A 102 -7.60 8.78 10.66
CA VAL A 102 -7.60 9.66 9.50
C VAL A 102 -7.45 11.09 10.02
N TYR A 103 -6.53 11.84 9.41
CA TYR A 103 -6.24 13.22 9.76
C TYR A 103 -6.49 14.10 8.52
N GLN A 104 -6.89 15.36 8.76
CA GLN A 104 -7.12 16.38 7.74
C GLN A 104 -6.37 17.67 8.11
#